data_AF-A0A060C3T1-F1
#
_entry.id   AF-A0A060C3T1-F1
#
_cell.length_a   1.000
_cell.length_b   1.000
_cell.length_c   1.000
_cell.angle_alpha   90.00
_cell.angle_beta   90.00
_cell.angle_gamma   90.00
#
_symmetry.space_group_name_H-M   'P 1'
#
loop_
_entity.id
_entity.type
_entity.pdbx_description
1 polymer ?
#
loop_
_entity_poly.entity_id
_entity_poly.type
_entity_poly.pdbx_seq_one_letter_code
_entity_poly.pdbx_strand_id
1 'polypeptide(L)'
;MVLKTGIDATQPTSGRQHLDEISVRVFDQHFMQGIYETQDRASDVVISAYCSVSPEADSCFTAKNRRVTSHHSVNVAQGDTVTLDKLVWITHRSDKALSQDSFARNALSELKVCAARGYASLLESSSCAWESVWRDSRVDVMSSEPQDQVALDYAVWHLT
;
A
#
# COMPACT_ATOMS: atom_id res chain seq x y z
N MET A 1 -0.73 -14.62 -19.64
CA MET A 1 -0.16 -14.58 -18.27
C MET A 1 -1.27 -14.22 -17.28
N VAL A 2 -1.21 -14.69 -16.02
CA VAL A 2 -2.14 -14.25 -14.96
C VAL A 2 -1.36 -13.55 -13.84
N LEU A 3 -1.67 -12.28 -13.58
CA LEU A 3 -1.14 -11.52 -12.44
C LEU A 3 -2.14 -11.57 -11.28
N LYS A 4 -1.64 -11.74 -10.05
CA LYS A 4 -2.47 -11.77 -8.84
C LYS A 4 -1.96 -10.76 -7.83
N THR A 5 -2.85 -9.91 -7.34
CA THR A 5 -2.53 -8.90 -6.32
C THR A 5 -3.77 -8.58 -5.49
N GLY A 6 -3.59 -8.04 -4.29
CA GLY A 6 -4.71 -7.55 -3.48
C GLY A 6 -4.30 -7.25 -2.05
N ILE A 7 -5.23 -7.43 -1.12
CA ILE A 7 -5.03 -7.23 0.33
C ILE A 7 -5.07 -8.60 1.00
N ASP A 8 -4.04 -8.93 1.77
CA ASP A 8 -3.97 -10.13 2.59
C ASP A 8 -3.81 -9.75 4.07
N ALA A 9 -4.91 -9.69 4.80
CA ALA A 9 -4.90 -9.38 6.24
C ALA A 9 -4.81 -10.65 7.12
N THR A 10 -4.20 -11.73 6.61
CA THR A 10 -3.95 -12.97 7.38
C THR A 10 -2.53 -13.06 7.92
N GLN A 11 -1.73 -12.00 7.79
CA GLN A 11 -0.34 -11.97 8.26
C GLN A 11 -0.29 -12.04 9.80
N PRO A 12 0.31 -13.09 10.39
CA PRO A 12 0.43 -13.20 11.84
C PRO A 12 1.63 -12.41 12.36
N THR A 13 1.50 -11.85 13.57
CA THR A 13 2.62 -11.28 14.33
C THR A 13 3.06 -12.30 15.37
N SER A 14 4.30 -12.77 15.29
CA SER A 14 4.85 -13.78 16.23
C SER A 14 3.95 -15.03 16.38
N GLY A 15 3.31 -15.45 15.29
CA GLY A 15 2.39 -16.60 15.26
C GLY A 15 0.95 -16.32 15.68
N ARG A 16 0.61 -15.08 16.04
CA ARG A 16 -0.76 -14.69 16.44
C ARG A 16 -1.42 -13.78 15.39
N GLN A 17 -2.66 -14.11 15.04
CA GLN A 17 -3.52 -13.24 14.24
C GLN A 17 -4.09 -12.13 15.13
N HIS A 18 -4.07 -10.88 14.67
CA HIS A 18 -4.54 -9.72 15.45
C HIS A 18 -5.77 -9.01 14.87
N LEU A 19 -6.21 -9.41 13.67
CA LEU A 19 -7.30 -8.76 12.94
C LEU A 19 -8.46 -9.72 12.70
N ASP A 20 -9.66 -9.29 13.09
CA ASP A 20 -10.94 -9.89 12.74
C ASP A 20 -11.55 -9.11 11.56
N GLU A 21 -12.08 -9.80 10.55
CA GLU A 21 -12.71 -9.15 9.39
C GLU A 21 -14.12 -8.68 9.74
N ILE A 22 -14.38 -7.41 9.40
CA ILE A 22 -15.71 -6.82 9.44
C ILE A 22 -16.32 -6.85 8.05
N SER A 23 -15.58 -6.38 7.04
CA SER A 23 -16.03 -6.46 5.65
C SER A 23 -14.89 -6.36 4.65
N VAL A 24 -15.14 -6.90 3.45
CA VAL A 24 -14.25 -6.79 2.29
C VAL A 24 -15.10 -6.45 1.08
N ARG A 25 -14.71 -5.40 0.33
CA ARG A 25 -15.47 -4.87 -0.81
C ARG A 25 -14.55 -4.52 -1.98
N VAL A 26 -15.13 -4.53 -3.18
CA VAL A 26 -14.49 -4.09 -4.43
C VAL A 26 -15.32 -2.93 -5.00
N PHE A 27 -14.68 -1.89 -5.51
CA PHE A 27 -15.31 -0.70 -6.10
C PHE A 27 -14.69 -0.40 -7.46
N ASP A 28 -15.54 -0.02 -8.43
CA ASP A 28 -15.15 0.47 -9.75
C ASP A 28 -14.12 -0.42 -10.47
N GLN A 29 -14.13 -1.74 -10.21
CA GLN A 29 -13.22 -2.76 -10.76
C GLN A 29 -11.71 -2.53 -10.54
N HIS A 30 -11.31 -1.53 -9.75
CA HIS A 30 -9.90 -1.20 -9.52
C HIS A 30 -9.55 -1.01 -8.05
N PHE A 31 -10.55 -0.72 -7.22
CA PHE A 31 -10.37 -0.43 -5.80
C PHE A 31 -10.87 -1.60 -4.95
N MET A 32 -10.12 -1.94 -3.93
CA MET A 32 -10.44 -2.95 -2.92
C MET A 32 -10.38 -2.30 -1.55
N GLN A 33 -11.29 -2.66 -0.64
CA GLN A 33 -11.23 -2.20 0.75
C GLN A 33 -11.54 -3.36 1.69
N GLY A 34 -10.67 -3.55 2.68
CA GLY A 34 -10.92 -4.38 3.85
C GLY A 34 -11.07 -3.51 5.09
N ILE A 35 -12.10 -3.79 5.89
CA ILE A 35 -12.31 -3.21 7.22
C ILE A 35 -12.14 -4.33 8.23
N TYR A 36 -11.28 -4.08 9.22
CA TYR A 36 -10.91 -5.04 10.24
C TYR A 36 -11.01 -4.40 11.63
N GLU A 37 -11.25 -5.21 12.66
CA GLU A 37 -11.14 -4.79 14.06
C GLU A 37 -9.97 -5.53 14.72
N THR A 38 -9.24 -4.87 15.61
CA THR A 38 -8.24 -5.55 16.44
C THR A 38 -8.94 -6.52 17.39
N GLN A 39 -8.30 -7.66 17.73
CA GLN A 39 -8.91 -8.67 18.59
C GLN A 39 -9.30 -8.17 20.01
N ASP A 40 -8.62 -7.12 20.49
CA ASP A 40 -8.95 -6.45 21.76
C ASP A 40 -10.07 -5.40 21.61
N ARG A 41 -10.57 -5.20 20.38
CA ARG A 41 -11.60 -4.23 19.98
C ARG A 41 -11.24 -2.76 20.22
N ALA A 42 -9.96 -2.49 20.46
CA ALA A 42 -9.45 -1.14 20.71
C ALA A 42 -9.44 -0.27 19.45
N SER A 43 -9.27 -0.88 18.27
CA SER A 43 -9.12 -0.13 17.03
C SER A 43 -9.79 -0.81 15.84
N ASP A 44 -10.29 0.01 14.92
CA ASP A 44 -10.60 -0.43 13.56
C ASP A 44 -9.42 -0.12 12.65
N VAL A 45 -9.13 -1.01 11.71
CA VAL A 45 -8.11 -0.85 10.66
C VAL A 45 -8.81 -0.92 9.31
N VAL A 46 -8.57 0.08 8.47
CA VAL A 46 -9.03 0.11 7.08
C VAL A 46 -7.83 0.01 6.17
N ILE A 47 -7.83 -1.00 5.31
CA ILE A 47 -6.84 -1.18 4.24
C ILE A 47 -7.56 -1.00 2.92
N SER A 48 -7.19 0.01 2.14
CA SER A 48 -7.70 0.23 0.79
C SER A 48 -6.57 0.04 -0.20
N ALA A 49 -6.84 -0.59 -1.35
CA ALA A 49 -5.86 -0.81 -2.40
C ALA A 49 -6.44 -0.49 -3.78
N TYR A 50 -5.69 0.25 -4.58
CA TYR A 50 -5.95 0.46 -6.00
C TYR A 50 -5.00 -0.43 -6.79
N CYS A 51 -5.51 -1.09 -7.83
CA CYS A 51 -4.72 -1.89 -8.75
C CYS A 51 -5.16 -1.60 -10.18
N SER A 52 -4.22 -1.22 -11.04
CA SER A 52 -4.43 -1.07 -12.48
C SER A 52 -3.30 -1.76 -13.24
N VAL A 53 -3.67 -2.46 -14.31
CA VAL A 53 -2.74 -3.16 -15.18
C VAL A 53 -2.78 -2.53 -16.56
N SER A 54 -1.60 -2.25 -17.12
CA SER A 54 -1.42 -1.72 -18.47
C SER A 54 -0.52 -2.68 -19.28
N PRO A 55 -0.90 -3.08 -20.50
CA PRO A 55 -2.16 -2.79 -21.18
C PRO A 55 -3.39 -3.37 -20.43
N GLU A 56 -4.57 -2.80 -20.70
CA GLU A 56 -5.81 -3.17 -20.00
C GLU A 56 -6.06 -4.68 -20.08
N ALA A 57 -6.48 -5.23 -18.94
CA ALA A 57 -6.56 -6.67 -18.72
C ALA A 57 -7.94 -7.05 -18.17
N ASP A 58 -8.43 -8.23 -18.57
CA ASP A 58 -9.62 -8.79 -17.95
C ASP A 58 -9.34 -9.08 -16.48
N SER A 59 -10.15 -8.49 -15.60
CA SER A 59 -9.98 -8.62 -14.15
C SER A 59 -11.15 -9.36 -13.49
N CYS A 60 -10.83 -10.21 -12.52
CA CYS A 60 -11.82 -10.79 -11.62
C CYS A 60 -11.33 -10.76 -10.18
N PHE A 61 -12.27 -10.85 -9.23
CA PHE A 61 -11.99 -10.69 -7.81
C PHE A 61 -12.44 -11.90 -7.01
N THR A 62 -11.63 -12.28 -6.04
CA THR A 62 -11.98 -13.31 -5.05
C THR A 62 -11.78 -12.75 -3.66
N ALA A 63 -12.81 -12.84 -2.81
CA ALA A 63 -12.72 -12.51 -1.39
C ALA A 63 -12.90 -13.79 -0.55
N LYS A 64 -11.95 -14.07 0.34
CA LYS A 64 -12.00 -15.23 1.24
C LYS A 64 -11.05 -15.02 2.41
N ASN A 65 -11.48 -15.32 3.64
CA ASN A 65 -10.64 -15.38 4.84
C ASN A 65 -9.77 -14.12 5.03
N ARG A 66 -10.35 -12.92 5.17
CA ARG A 66 -9.61 -11.64 5.39
C ARG A 66 -8.75 -11.18 4.21
N ARG A 67 -8.89 -11.85 3.06
CA ARG A 67 -8.13 -11.55 1.85
C ARG A 67 -9.06 -11.21 0.70
N VAL A 68 -8.71 -10.17 -0.05
CA VAL A 68 -9.24 -9.90 -1.38
C VAL A 68 -8.11 -9.95 -2.39
N THR A 69 -8.32 -10.70 -3.47
CA THR A 69 -7.36 -10.86 -4.55
C THR A 69 -8.03 -10.49 -5.87
N SER A 70 -7.42 -9.57 -6.59
CA SER A 70 -7.64 -9.31 -8.00
C SER A 70 -6.75 -10.23 -8.84
N HIS A 71 -7.34 -10.80 -9.89
CA HIS A 71 -6.66 -11.64 -10.87
C HIS A 71 -6.80 -10.95 -12.23
N HIS A 72 -5.69 -10.70 -12.90
CA HIS A 72 -5.63 -10.00 -14.18
C HIS A 72 -5.08 -10.92 -15.25
N SER A 73 -5.86 -11.17 -16.30
CA SER A 73 -5.45 -11.99 -17.44
C SER A 73 -4.90 -11.09 -18.54
N VAL A 74 -3.60 -11.20 -18.80
CA VAL A 74 -2.89 -10.34 -19.75
C VAL A 74 -2.33 -11.18 -20.89
N ASN A 75 -2.62 -10.76 -22.13
CA ASN A 75 -1.97 -11.25 -23.33
C ASN A 75 -0.89 -10.24 -23.73
N VAL A 76 0.38 -10.67 -23.71
CA VAL A 76 1.54 -9.82 -23.97
C VAL A 76 2.46 -10.53 -24.96
N ALA A 77 2.92 -9.83 -25.99
CA ALA A 77 3.86 -10.39 -26.96
C ALA A 77 5.28 -10.41 -26.39
N GLN A 78 6.15 -11.23 -26.99
CA GLN A 78 7.56 -11.25 -26.61
C GLN A 78 8.19 -9.87 -26.89
N GLY A 79 8.79 -9.26 -25.87
CA GLY A 79 9.41 -7.95 -25.95
C GLY A 79 8.54 -6.79 -25.44
N ASP A 80 7.23 -7.03 -25.22
CA ASP A 80 6.33 -6.03 -24.67
C ASP A 80 6.37 -6.00 -23.13
N THR A 81 6.01 -4.85 -22.56
CA THR A 81 5.99 -4.63 -21.10
C THR A 81 4.56 -4.62 -20.56
N VAL A 82 4.36 -5.27 -19.41
CA VAL A 82 3.15 -5.16 -18.60
C VAL A 82 3.49 -4.42 -17.32
N THR A 83 2.74 -3.38 -17.01
CA THR A 83 2.90 -2.56 -15.80
C THR A 83 1.72 -2.80 -14.86
N LEU A 84 2.00 -3.01 -13.56
CA LEU A 84 1.00 -3.03 -12.50
C LEU A 84 1.25 -1.85 -11.57
N ASP A 85 0.29 -0.92 -11.54
CA ASP A 85 0.26 0.14 -10.55
C ASP A 85 -0.55 -0.33 -9.35
N LYS A 86 0.10 -0.41 -8.18
CA LYS A 86 -0.55 -0.74 -6.92
C LYS A 86 -0.31 0.36 -5.90
N LEU A 87 -1.39 1.01 -5.47
CA LEU A 87 -1.38 1.99 -4.39
C LEU A 87 -2.14 1.43 -3.21
N VAL A 88 -1.61 1.60 -2.01
CA VAL A 88 -2.24 1.08 -0.78
C VAL A 88 -2.35 2.21 0.24
N TRP A 89 -3.54 2.39 0.79
CA TRP A 89 -3.82 3.32 1.87
C TRP A 89 -4.22 2.54 3.11
N ILE A 90 -3.41 2.67 4.18
CA ILE A 90 -3.65 2.00 5.46
C ILE A 90 -3.92 3.08 6.49
N THR A 91 -5.04 2.97 7.18
CA THR A 91 -5.39 3.87 8.28
C THR A 91 -6.04 3.08 9.41
N HIS A 92 -5.94 3.59 10.62
CA HIS A 92 -6.57 3.01 11.80
C HIS A 92 -7.23 4.11 12.62
N ARG A 93 -8.17 3.70 13.46
CA ARG A 93 -8.80 4.59 14.45
C ARG A 93 -8.97 3.85 15.76
N SER A 94 -8.71 4.54 16.85
CA SER A 94 -9.08 4.08 18.21
C SER A 94 -10.25 4.90 18.76
N ASP A 95 -10.36 6.16 18.34
CA ASP A 95 -11.54 6.99 18.60
C ASP A 95 -12.69 6.56 17.65
N LYS A 96 -13.84 6.25 18.23
CA LYS A 96 -15.05 5.81 17.53
C LYS A 96 -16.08 6.96 17.40
N ALA A 97 -15.67 8.22 17.55
CA ALA A 97 -16.51 9.40 17.35
C ALA A 97 -17.07 9.50 15.93
N LEU A 98 -16.26 9.18 14.91
CA LEU A 98 -16.75 9.01 13.53
C LEU A 98 -17.40 7.62 13.38
N SER A 99 -18.43 7.50 12.55
CA SER A 99 -18.95 6.17 12.19
C SER A 99 -17.94 5.39 11.33
N GLN A 100 -17.98 4.06 11.43
CA GLN A 100 -17.06 3.19 10.67
C GLN A 100 -17.17 3.40 9.17
N ASP A 101 -18.41 3.52 8.68
CA ASP A 101 -18.70 3.77 7.28
C ASP A 101 -18.13 5.12 6.80
N SER A 102 -18.20 6.17 7.61
CA SER A 102 -17.64 7.48 7.25
C SER A 102 -16.11 7.43 7.25
N PHE A 103 -15.50 6.78 8.25
CA PHE A 103 -14.06 6.61 8.30
C PHE A 103 -13.53 5.82 7.09
N ALA A 104 -14.18 4.70 6.75
CA ALA A 104 -13.81 3.86 5.62
C ALA A 104 -14.01 4.57 4.27
N ARG A 105 -15.09 5.34 4.11
CA ARG A 105 -15.30 6.17 2.90
C ARG A 105 -14.24 7.25 2.74
N ASN A 106 -13.85 7.91 3.83
CA ASN A 106 -12.77 8.91 3.78
C ASN A 106 -11.45 8.27 3.35
N ALA A 107 -11.08 7.13 3.94
CA ALA A 107 -9.88 6.38 3.54
C ALA A 107 -9.88 5.99 2.05
N LEU A 108 -11.03 5.56 1.52
CA LEU A 108 -11.16 5.25 0.09
C LEU A 108 -11.05 6.51 -0.78
N SER A 109 -11.58 7.64 -0.32
CA SER A 109 -11.48 8.93 -1.02
C SER A 109 -10.04 9.40 -1.13
N GLU A 110 -9.26 9.32 -0.05
CA GLU A 110 -7.82 9.66 -0.07
C GLU A 110 -7.06 8.78 -1.07
N LEU A 111 -7.32 7.46 -1.07
CA LEU A 111 -6.73 6.56 -2.05
C LEU A 111 -7.11 6.94 -3.49
N LYS A 112 -8.37 7.34 -3.74
CA LYS A 112 -8.83 7.77 -5.07
C LYS A 112 -8.09 9.02 -5.54
N VAL A 113 -7.81 9.97 -4.64
CA VAL A 113 -6.99 11.15 -4.95
C VAL A 113 -5.56 10.73 -5.31
N CYS A 114 -4.94 9.83 -4.53
CA CYS A 114 -3.61 9.30 -4.86
C CYS A 114 -3.59 8.56 -6.21
N ALA A 115 -4.58 7.72 -6.47
CA ALA A 115 -4.69 6.96 -7.72
C ALA A 115 -4.82 7.90 -8.93
N ALA A 116 -5.60 8.99 -8.82
CA ALA A 116 -5.74 9.98 -9.88
C ALA A 116 -4.44 10.73 -10.20
N ARG A 117 -3.53 10.87 -9.23
CA ARG A 117 -2.18 11.45 -9.45
C ARG A 117 -1.23 10.49 -10.15
N GLY A 118 -1.41 9.18 -9.95
CA GLY A 118 -0.57 8.13 -10.52
C GLY A 118 0.78 7.95 -9.82
N TYR A 119 1.44 6.81 -10.08
CA TYR A 119 2.69 6.42 -9.42
C TYR A 119 3.81 7.45 -9.61
N ALA A 120 4.03 7.94 -10.83
CA ALA A 120 5.13 8.85 -11.13
C ALA A 120 5.07 10.16 -10.32
N SER A 121 3.89 10.79 -10.23
CA SER A 121 3.71 12.02 -9.44
C SER A 121 3.91 11.78 -7.94
N LEU A 122 3.49 10.61 -7.44
CA LEU A 122 3.68 10.24 -6.04
C LEU A 122 5.16 9.98 -5.72
N LEU A 123 5.88 9.33 -6.63
CA LEU A 123 7.32 9.10 -6.53
C LEU A 123 8.07 10.44 -6.49
N GLU A 124 7.77 11.35 -7.41
CA GLU A 124 8.37 12.68 -7.44
C GLU A 124 8.13 13.44 -6.13
N SER A 125 6.89 13.44 -5.62
CA SER A 125 6.57 14.07 -4.33
C SER A 125 7.33 13.45 -3.16
N SER A 126 7.50 12.13 -3.17
CA SER A 126 8.28 11.43 -2.14
C SER A 126 9.76 11.79 -2.24
N SER A 127 10.33 11.83 -3.44
CA SER A 127 11.73 12.23 -3.68
C SER A 127 12.00 13.66 -3.18
N CYS A 128 11.13 14.61 -3.51
CA CYS A 128 11.28 16.00 -3.02
C CYS A 128 11.18 16.09 -1.49
N ALA A 129 10.32 15.30 -0.85
CA ALA A 129 10.25 15.26 0.61
C ALA A 129 11.55 14.73 1.22
N TRP A 130 12.14 13.70 0.61
CA TRP A 130 13.41 13.12 1.04
C TRP A 130 14.61 14.06 0.89
N GLU A 131 14.61 14.96 -0.09
CA GLU A 131 15.69 15.97 -0.23
C GLU A 131 15.86 16.81 1.04
N SER A 132 14.75 17.16 1.71
CA SER A 132 14.81 17.88 2.97
C SER A 132 15.44 17.04 4.09
N VAL A 133 15.00 15.79 4.21
CA VAL A 133 15.51 14.86 5.22
C VAL A 133 17.01 14.65 5.05
N TRP A 134 17.46 14.39 3.82
CA TRP A 134 18.88 14.19 3.53
C TRP A 134 19.71 15.42 3.79
N ARG A 135 19.26 16.61 3.37
CA ARG A 135 19.98 17.85 3.63
C ARG A 135 20.17 18.10 5.13
N ASP A 136 19.15 17.79 5.93
CA ASP A 136 19.14 18.14 7.35
C ASP A 136 19.76 17.05 8.24
N SER A 137 19.86 15.80 7.76
CA SER A 137 20.26 14.63 8.57
C SER A 137 21.49 13.87 8.06
N ARG A 138 21.91 14.04 6.80
CA ARG A 138 23.02 13.27 6.21
C ARG A 138 24.35 13.70 6.81
N VAL A 139 25.18 12.71 7.15
CA VAL A 139 26.56 12.91 7.62
C VAL A 139 27.52 12.46 6.53
N ASP A 140 28.35 13.39 6.05
CA ASP A 140 29.44 13.06 5.14
C ASP A 140 30.64 12.52 5.91
N VAL A 141 31.13 11.35 5.52
CA VAL A 141 32.33 10.73 6.08
C VAL A 141 33.48 10.78 5.09
N MET A 142 34.63 11.28 5.55
CA MET A 142 35.88 11.17 4.83
C MET A 142 36.50 9.81 5.12
N SER A 143 36.31 8.85 4.23
CA SER A 143 36.88 7.51 4.31
C SER A 143 37.48 7.05 2.98
N SER A 144 38.47 6.15 3.04
CA SER A 144 38.95 5.44 1.85
C SER A 144 37.99 4.33 1.39
N GLU A 145 37.08 3.90 2.27
CA GLU A 145 36.12 2.83 2.01
C GLU A 145 34.74 3.42 1.69
N PRO A 146 34.24 3.33 0.45
CA PRO A 146 32.93 3.88 0.07
C PRO A 146 31.75 3.26 0.85
N GLN A 147 31.93 2.06 1.41
CA GLN A 147 30.91 1.40 2.23
C GLN A 147 30.60 2.17 3.51
N ASP A 148 31.55 2.96 4.04
CA ASP A 148 31.34 3.73 5.28
C ASP A 148 30.26 4.79 5.08
N GLN A 149 30.26 5.47 3.93
CA GLN A 149 29.22 6.44 3.60
C GLN A 149 27.87 5.75 3.42
N VAL A 150 27.85 4.61 2.72
CA VAL A 150 26.61 3.83 2.51
C VAL A 150 26.04 3.34 3.84
N ALA A 151 26.89 2.93 4.78
CA ALA A 151 26.45 2.49 6.10
C ALA A 151 25.81 3.63 6.91
N LEU A 152 26.39 4.84 6.87
CA LEU A 152 25.79 6.01 7.50
C LEU A 152 24.51 6.46 6.82
N ASP A 153 24.47 6.51 5.48
CA ASP A 153 23.26 6.83 4.73
C ASP A 153 22.14 5.83 5.05
N TYR A 154 22.45 4.53 5.13
CA TYR A 154 21.51 3.48 5.52
C TYR A 154 20.98 3.66 6.94
N ALA A 155 21.84 4.07 7.88
CA ALA A 155 21.44 4.36 9.26
C ALA A 155 20.50 5.58 9.33
N VAL A 156 20.82 6.66 8.61
CA VAL A 156 19.95 7.85 8.51
C VAL A 156 18.59 7.46 7.95
N TRP A 157 18.56 6.71 6.83
CA TRP A 157 17.31 6.27 6.20
C TRP A 157 16.39 5.47 7.13
N HIS A 158 16.93 4.71 8.10
CA HIS A 158 16.13 3.95 9.07
C HIS A 158 15.61 4.78 10.25
N LEU A 159 16.26 5.91 10.55
CA LEU A 159 15.93 6.74 11.71
C LEU A 159 14.92 7.85 11.40
N THR A 160 14.74 8.15 10.11
CA THR A 160 13.88 9.22 9.59
C THR A 160 12.59 8.67 9.03
#